data_AF-A0A7J2KMH1-F1
#
_entry.id   AF-A0A7J2KMH1-F1
#
_cell.length_a   1.000
_cell.length_b   1.000
_cell.length_c   1.000
_cell.angle_alpha   90.00
_cell.angle_beta   90.00
_cell.angle_gamma   90.00
#
_symmetry.space_group_name_H-M   'P 1'
#
loop_
_entity.id
_entity.type
_entity.pdbx_description
1 polymer ?
#
loop_
_entity_poly.entity_id
_entity_poly.type
_entity_poly.pdbx_seq_one_letter_code
_entity_poly.pdbx_strand_id
1 'polypeptide(L)' 'MNKKRELYFFKDYFEKFYDSQTLKVQKKILWTLKIIEELNRIPETYMKYLKNT' A
#
# COMPACT_ATOMS: atom_id res chain seq x y z
N MET A 1 -5.59 16.97 -3.47
CA MET A 1 -4.35 16.19 -3.27
C MET A 1 -3.95 15.61 -4.61
N ASN A 2 -2.70 15.80 -5.03
CA ASN A 2 -2.26 15.39 -6.37
C ASN A 2 -1.72 13.95 -6.31
N LYS A 3 -2.61 12.97 -6.48
CA LYS A 3 -2.26 11.54 -6.47
C LYS A 3 -1.25 11.25 -7.58
N LYS A 4 -0.14 10.60 -7.23
CA LYS A 4 0.99 10.28 -8.14
C LYS A 4 0.97 8.85 -8.62
N ARG A 5 0.29 7.97 -7.88
CA ARG A 5 0.09 6.56 -8.21
C ARG A 5 -1.38 6.22 -8.01
N GLU A 6 -1.81 5.17 -8.70
CA GLU A 6 -3.13 4.57 -8.51
C GLU A 6 -2.97 3.27 -7.73
N LEU A 7 -3.97 2.97 -6.92
CA LEU A 7 -4.01 1.76 -6.11
C LEU A 7 -5.14 0.87 -6.60
N TYR A 8 -4.81 -0.38 -6.89
CA TYR A 8 -5.77 -1.39 -7.33
C TYR A 8 -5.67 -2.61 -6.42
N PHE A 9 -6.83 -3.12 -6.00
CA PHE A 9 -6.93 -4.38 -5.29
C PHE A 9 -7.30 -5.48 -6.29
N PHE A 10 -6.53 -6.56 -6.27
CA PHE A 10 -6.77 -7.70 -7.15
C PHE A 10 -7.58 -8.77 -6.40
N LYS A 11 -8.77 -9.07 -6.92
CA LYS A 11 -9.74 -10.00 -6.32
C LYS A 11 -9.97 -9.62 -4.83
N ASP A 12 -10.10 -10.61 -3.96
CA ASP A 12 -10.40 -10.49 -2.54
C ASP A 12 -9.19 -10.81 -1.64
N TYR A 13 -8.00 -11.06 -2.21
CA TYR A 13 -6.83 -11.49 -1.42
C TYR A 13 -6.41 -10.43 -0.40
N PHE A 14 -6.34 -9.17 -0.83
CA PHE A 14 -5.97 -8.08 0.07
C PHE A 14 -7.07 -7.83 1.11
N GLU A 15 -8.34 -7.86 0.71
CA GLU A 15 -9.47 -7.62 1.61
C GLU A 15 -9.53 -8.67 2.72
N LYS A 16 -9.47 -9.96 2.36
CA LYS A 16 -9.38 -11.07 3.33
C LYS A 16 -8.20 -10.93 4.27
N PHE A 17 -7.02 -10.57 3.76
CA PHE A 17 -5.85 -10.30 4.58
C PHE A 17 -6.08 -9.12 5.53
N TYR A 18 -6.59 -8.00 5.02
CA TYR A 18 -6.82 -6.76 5.75
C TYR A 18 -7.86 -6.92 6.86
N ASP A 19 -8.94 -7.64 6.61
CA ASP A 19 -10.01 -7.91 7.56
C ASP A 19 -9.56 -8.80 8.72
N SER A 20 -8.58 -9.69 8.49
CA SER A 20 -7.97 -10.48 9.57
C SER A 20 -7.02 -9.68 10.48
N GLN A 21 -6.69 -8.43 10.14
CA GLN A 21 -5.77 -7.61 10.93
C GLN A 21 -6.49 -6.85 12.05
N THR A 22 -5.77 -6.60 13.16
CA THR A 22 -6.28 -5.71 14.22
C THR A 22 -6.47 -4.28 13.70
N LEU A 23 -7.38 -3.52 14.31
CA LEU A 23 -7.63 -2.11 13.95
C LEU A 23 -6.36 -1.25 13.94
N LYS A 24 -5.41 -1.53 14.84
CA LYS A 24 -4.11 -0.84 14.90
C LYS A 24 -3.26 -1.12 13.66
N VAL A 25 -3.24 -2.36 13.19
CA VAL A 25 -2.48 -2.78 12.01
C VAL A 25 -3.16 -2.27 10.73
N GLN A 26 -4.48 -2.36 10.64
CA GLN A 26 -5.28 -1.80 9.55
C GLN A 26 -4.97 -0.30 9.33
N LYS A 27 -4.96 0.49 10.41
CA LYS A 27 -4.60 1.92 10.37
C LYS A 27 -3.19 2.15 9.80
N LYS A 28 -2.21 1.32 10.17
CA LYS A 28 -0.84 1.41 9.63
C LYS A 28 -0.81 1.10 8.14
N ILE A 29 -1.48 0.03 7.70
CA ILE A 29 -1.55 -0.35 6.29
C ILE A 29 -2.15 0.79 5.46
N LEU A 30 -3.32 1.31 5.87
CA LEU A 30 -4.01 2.39 5.15
C LEU A 30 -3.15 3.66 5.08
N TRP A 31 -2.49 4.01 6.19
CA TRP A 31 -1.58 5.15 6.23
C TRP A 31 -0.40 4.98 5.27
N THR A 32 0.21 3.80 5.22
CA THR A 32 1.31 3.48 4.30
C THR A 32 0.86 3.58 2.84
N LEU A 33 -0.30 3.02 2.49
CA LEU A 33 -0.85 3.11 1.13
C LEU A 33 -1.09 4.56 0.70
N LYS A 34 -1.65 5.39 1.57
CA LYS A 34 -1.88 6.81 1.31
C LYS A 34 -0.57 7.56 1.03
N ILE A 35 0.48 7.30 1.81
CA ILE A 35 1.78 7.92 1.61
C ILE A 35 2.38 7.53 0.25
N ILE A 36 2.30 6.26 -0.11
CA ILE A 36 2.81 5.75 -1.39
C ILE A 36 2.05 6.39 -2.56
N GLU A 37 0.76 6.68 -2.41
CA GLU A 37 -0.06 7.34 -3.41
C GLU A 37 0.39 8.79 -3.69
N GLU A 38 0.92 9.48 -2.68
CA GLU A 38 1.24 10.91 -2.73
C GLU A 38 2.72 11.23 -2.99
N LEU A 39 3.65 10.36 -2.55
CA LEU A 39 5.08 10.62 -2.68
C LEU A 39 5.56 10.52 -4.12
N ASN A 40 6.37 11.48 -4.60
CA ASN A 40 6.96 11.36 -5.95
C ASN A 40 8.03 10.24 -6.01
N ARG A 41 8.86 10.12 -4.96
CA ARG A 41 9.96 9.15 -4.87
C ARG A 41 9.86 8.40 -3.54
N ILE A 42 10.11 7.09 -3.57
CA ILE A 42 10.07 6.23 -2.38
C ILE A 42 11.44 5.56 -2.24
N PRO A 43 12.06 5.59 -1.04
CA PRO A 43 13.33 4.92 -0.82
C PRO A 43 13.21 3.39 -0.95
N GLU A 44 14.20 2.77 -1.58
CA GLU A 44 14.26 1.31 -1.77
C GLU A 44 14.38 0.56 -0.43
N THR A 45 14.92 1.20 0.60
CA THR A 45 15.01 0.66 1.97
C THR A 45 13.65 0.29 2.56
N TYR A 46 12.57 0.95 2.13
CA TYR A 46 11.21 0.68 2.58
C TYR A 46 10.36 -0.03 1.52
N MET A 47 10.65 0.20 0.23
CA MET A 47 9.87 -0.37 -0.86
C MET A 47 10.78 -0.83 -1.99
N LYS A 48 11.07 -2.13 -1.99
CA LYS A 48 11.92 -2.76 -3.00
C LYS A 48 11.29 -2.67 -4.38
N TYR A 49 12.09 -2.32 -5.39
CA TYR A 49 11.64 -2.38 -6.78
C TYR A 49 11.54 -3.84 -7.25
N LEU A 50 10.36 -4.25 -7.70
CA LEU A 50 10.11 -5.59 -8.24
C LEU A 50 9.88 -5.51 -9.74
N LYS A 51 10.60 -6.33 -10.51
CA LYS A 51 10.45 -6.47 -11.96
C LYS A 51 10.49 -7.97 -12.31
N ASN A 52 9.64 -8.42 -13.23
CA ASN A 52 9.52 -9.80 -13.71
C ASN A 52 8.96 -10.82 -12.69
N THR A 53 8.20 -10.36 -11.69
CA THR A 53 7.24 -11.19 -10.94
C THR A 53 5.87 -11.07 -11.58
#